data_AF-A0A2J8IAC6-F1
#
_entry.id   AF-A0A2J8IAC6-F1
#
_cell.length_a   1.000
_cell.length_b   1.000
_cell.length_c   1.000
_cell.angle_alpha   90.00
_cell.angle_beta   90.00
_cell.angle_gamma   90.00
#
_symmetry.space_group_name_H-M   'P 1'
#
loop_
_entity.id
_entity.type
_entity.pdbx_description
1 polymer ?
#
loop_
_entity_poly.entity_id
_entity_poly.type
_entity_poly.pdbx_seq_one_letter_code
_entity_poly.pdbx_strand_id
1 'polypeptide(L)'
;MRYFRYVVISFTALLVLSLGFALIPAERPGPGDPPFSEQARLAALQDALDLRTAAVQLSAEAAAGGAANAGAAEETVTLLTLQARALLSPSDSSSFPGASASASSPPAGSQVPSTAATEAPAAVPTGAGLAAALSASAARRLADAAAADGGMARLLAGVGTAQLLAAESLAAASGVAVATLPPAGAGTTQATGSPAPTADPTASACPLQGSGTAPPKQETKDAETGAALGNMLAAAVAAEQQRIYAYQAALSRLGPDDARAAATFLGQHEELAAEAAVHSRAACTPPPAQQPGFVLAPGFLAAPVDGLGSLELAALPAYGDIVAQAEGHMRTWAIAALQSGARRAVHWGSALGPVPGVVLDQGKLPELPPGPTARPTGS
;
A
#
# COMPACT_ATOMS: atom_id res chain seq x y z
N MET A 1 45.04 64.58 -23.88
CA MET A 1 43.86 64.73 -22.98
C MET A 1 42.61 63.99 -23.49
N ARG A 2 42.18 64.10 -24.76
CA ARG A 2 40.93 63.43 -25.24
C ARG A 2 41.02 61.90 -25.35
N TYR A 3 42.14 61.35 -25.83
CA TYR A 3 42.34 59.90 -25.97
C TYR A 3 42.30 59.13 -24.64
N PHE A 4 42.87 59.70 -23.58
CA PHE A 4 42.86 59.08 -22.25
C PHE A 4 41.45 58.95 -21.68
N ARG A 5 40.57 59.93 -21.97
CA ARG A 5 39.16 59.89 -21.52
C ARG A 5 38.38 58.77 -22.20
N TYR A 6 38.63 58.51 -23.48
CA TYR A 6 37.98 57.41 -24.19
C TYR A 6 38.43 56.04 -23.68
N VAL A 7 39.74 55.87 -23.43
CA VAL A 7 40.28 54.60 -22.87
C VAL A 7 39.67 54.31 -21.50
N VAL A 8 39.59 55.31 -20.61
CA VAL A 8 38.98 55.13 -19.30
C VAL A 8 37.51 54.76 -19.43
N ILE A 9 36.72 55.50 -20.23
CA ILE A 9 35.28 55.23 -20.40
C ILE A 9 35.04 53.83 -20.99
N SER A 10 35.83 53.41 -21.98
CA SER A 10 35.72 52.07 -22.57
C SER A 10 36.05 50.98 -21.55
N PHE A 11 37.05 51.19 -20.69
CA PHE A 11 37.44 50.24 -19.66
C PHE A 11 36.37 50.14 -18.56
N THR A 12 35.78 51.26 -18.14
CA THR A 12 34.66 51.25 -17.17
C THR A 12 33.43 50.57 -17.77
N ALA A 13 33.12 50.82 -19.05
CA ALA A 13 32.02 50.16 -19.73
C ALA A 13 32.22 48.64 -19.82
N LEU A 14 33.45 48.19 -20.13
CA LEU A 14 33.81 46.77 -20.15
C LEU A 14 33.73 46.13 -18.76
N LEU A 15 34.13 46.86 -17.72
CA LEU A 15 34.02 46.41 -16.32
C LEU A 15 32.55 46.30 -15.87
N VAL A 16 31.71 47.27 -16.23
CA VAL A 16 30.27 47.23 -15.92
C VAL A 16 29.59 46.10 -16.70
N LEU A 17 29.98 45.86 -17.96
CA LEU A 17 29.45 44.77 -18.76
C LEU A 17 29.88 43.40 -18.20
N SER A 18 31.15 43.24 -17.80
CA SER A 18 31.65 41.97 -17.26
C SER A 18 31.09 41.69 -15.87
N LEU A 19 30.92 42.71 -15.03
CA LEU A 19 30.33 42.57 -13.70
C LEU A 19 28.81 42.34 -13.78
N GLY A 20 28.13 42.92 -14.78
CA GLY A 20 26.71 42.69 -15.05
C GLY A 20 26.41 41.25 -15.51
N PHE A 21 27.33 40.62 -16.26
CA PHE A 21 27.17 39.21 -16.68
C PHE A 21 27.49 38.19 -15.56
N ALA A 22 28.33 38.55 -14.59
CA ALA A 22 28.65 37.68 -13.44
C ALA A 22 27.53 37.62 -12.38
N LEU A 23 26.51 38.48 -12.49
CA LEU A 23 25.36 38.56 -11.57
C LEU A 23 24.09 37.92 -12.12
N ILE A 24 24.14 37.24 -13.28
CA ILE A 24 23.03 36.40 -13.73
C ILE A 24 23.07 35.14 -12.84
N PRO A 25 22.14 34.98 -11.88
CA PRO A 25 22.11 33.77 -11.07
C PRO A 25 21.86 32.62 -12.05
N ALA A 26 22.71 31.58 -12.01
CA ALA A 26 22.45 30.38 -12.78
C ALA A 26 21.00 29.96 -12.55
N GLU A 27 20.23 29.80 -13.64
CA GLU A 27 18.87 29.27 -13.58
C GLU A 27 18.92 28.05 -12.69
N ARG A 28 18.24 28.10 -11.54
CA ARG A 28 18.18 26.96 -10.62
C ARG A 28 17.63 25.81 -11.46
N PRO A 29 18.33 24.67 -11.61
CA PRO A 29 17.77 23.54 -12.33
C PRO A 29 16.39 23.26 -11.74
N GLY A 30 15.39 23.13 -12.61
CA GLY A 30 14.02 22.91 -12.18
C GLY A 30 13.95 21.73 -11.20
N PRO A 31 12.98 21.72 -10.27
CA PRO A 31 12.82 20.59 -9.37
C PRO A 31 12.71 19.31 -10.22
N GLY A 32 13.56 18.32 -9.92
CA GLY A 32 13.52 17.03 -10.60
C GLY A 32 12.18 16.33 -10.37
N ASP A 33 11.87 15.36 -11.23
CA ASP A 33 10.67 14.55 -11.08
C ASP A 33 10.62 13.89 -9.69
N PRO A 34 9.42 13.76 -9.09
CA PRO A 34 9.29 13.11 -7.80
C PRO A 34 9.75 11.65 -7.85
N PRO A 35 10.26 11.07 -6.76
CA PRO A 35 10.67 9.67 -6.72
C PRO A 35 9.46 8.74 -6.96
N PHE A 36 9.72 7.51 -7.43
CA PHE A 36 8.68 6.52 -7.74
C PHE A 36 7.66 6.34 -6.61
N SER A 37 8.15 6.17 -5.38
CA SER A 37 7.31 6.01 -4.18
C SER A 37 6.32 7.17 -3.98
N GLU A 38 6.74 8.40 -4.32
CA GLU A 38 5.89 9.59 -4.23
C GLU A 38 4.90 9.66 -5.40
N GLN A 39 5.32 9.30 -6.62
CA GLN A 39 4.42 9.18 -7.76
C GLN A 39 3.32 8.14 -7.50
N ALA A 40 3.68 6.98 -6.97
CA ALA A 40 2.75 5.92 -6.60
C ALA A 40 1.79 6.36 -5.49
N ARG A 41 2.26 7.12 -4.49
CA ARG A 41 1.40 7.72 -3.46
C ARG A 41 0.37 8.68 -4.06
N LEU A 42 0.80 9.59 -4.93
CA LEU A 42 -0.08 10.56 -5.57
C LEU A 42 -1.10 9.88 -6.48
N ALA A 43 -0.68 8.88 -7.26
CA ALA A 43 -1.59 8.07 -8.07
C ALA A 43 -2.61 7.31 -7.21
N ALA A 44 -2.19 6.76 -6.06
CA ALA A 44 -3.08 6.10 -5.11
C ALA A 44 -4.13 7.06 -4.53
N LEU A 45 -3.69 8.27 -4.18
CA LEU A 45 -4.58 9.31 -3.63
C LEU A 45 -5.64 9.70 -4.67
N GLN A 46 -5.22 9.95 -5.91
CA GLN A 46 -6.13 10.30 -7.00
C GLN A 46 -7.15 9.18 -7.27
N ASP A 47 -6.67 7.94 -7.42
CA ASP A 47 -7.53 6.76 -7.61
C ASP A 47 -8.56 6.64 -6.47
N ALA A 48 -8.15 6.85 -5.22
CA ALA A 48 -9.04 6.76 -4.06
C ALA A 48 -10.13 7.84 -4.06
N LEU A 49 -9.81 9.06 -4.50
CA LEU A 49 -10.79 10.16 -4.60
C LEU A 49 -11.79 9.93 -5.74
N ASP A 50 -11.33 9.42 -6.88
CA ASP A 50 -12.18 9.11 -8.03
C ASP A 50 -13.15 7.96 -7.70
N LEU A 51 -12.63 6.88 -7.09
CA LEU A 51 -13.44 5.76 -6.61
C LEU A 51 -14.44 6.18 -5.53
N ARG A 52 -14.03 7.09 -4.63
CA ARG A 52 -14.92 7.63 -3.59
C ARG A 52 -16.08 8.39 -4.21
N THR A 53 -15.82 9.18 -5.25
CA THR A 53 -16.85 9.92 -5.98
C THR A 53 -17.85 8.97 -6.62
N ALA A 54 -17.37 7.91 -7.28
CA ALA A 54 -18.23 6.87 -7.86
C ALA A 54 -19.05 6.13 -6.78
N ALA A 55 -18.46 5.83 -5.63
CA ALA A 55 -19.15 5.18 -4.52
C ALA A 55 -20.25 6.06 -3.91
N VAL A 56 -20.03 7.38 -3.78
CA VAL A 56 -21.05 8.34 -3.32
C VAL A 56 -22.22 8.45 -4.29
N GLN A 57 -21.95 8.44 -5.60
CA GLN A 57 -23.00 8.44 -6.62
C GLN A 57 -23.84 7.16 -6.52
N LEU A 58 -23.18 6.00 -6.43
CA LEU A 58 -23.84 4.71 -6.26
C LEU A 58 -24.68 4.65 -4.97
N SER A 59 -24.18 5.17 -3.85
CA SER A 59 -24.93 5.18 -2.58
C SER A 59 -26.17 6.09 -2.66
N ALA A 60 -26.06 7.24 -3.33
CA ALA A 60 -27.20 8.15 -3.53
C ALA A 60 -28.29 7.53 -4.43
N GLU A 61 -27.89 6.88 -5.52
CA GLU A 61 -28.81 6.17 -6.40
C GLU A 61 -29.47 4.98 -5.69
N ALA A 62 -28.70 4.21 -4.90
CA ALA A 62 -29.22 3.10 -4.13
C ALA A 62 -30.23 3.55 -3.07
N ALA A 63 -30.00 4.69 -2.41
CA ALA A 63 -30.94 5.28 -1.46
C ALA A 63 -32.25 5.74 -2.13
N ALA A 64 -32.17 6.29 -3.34
CA ALA A 64 -33.36 6.69 -4.11
C ALA A 64 -34.15 5.49 -4.66
N GLY A 65 -33.46 4.40 -5.02
CA GLY A 65 -34.06 3.21 -5.63
C GLY A 65 -34.33 2.03 -4.69
N GLY A 66 -33.94 2.12 -3.41
CA GLY A 66 -34.08 1.04 -2.42
C GLY A 66 -33.22 -0.20 -2.72
N ALA A 67 -32.05 -0.02 -3.36
CA ALA A 67 -31.21 -1.13 -3.79
C ALA A 67 -30.46 -1.79 -2.62
N ALA A 68 -30.28 -3.11 -2.69
CA ALA A 68 -29.62 -3.93 -1.66
C ALA A 68 -28.15 -3.56 -1.38
N ASN A 69 -27.50 -2.80 -2.28
CA ASN A 69 -26.07 -2.49 -2.21
C ASN A 69 -25.74 -1.21 -1.43
N ALA A 70 -26.74 -0.52 -0.87
CA ALA A 70 -26.54 0.78 -0.22
C ALA A 70 -25.50 0.73 0.92
N GLY A 71 -25.59 -0.26 1.82
CA GLY A 71 -24.65 -0.41 2.93
C GLY A 71 -23.21 -0.67 2.48
N ALA A 72 -23.02 -1.57 1.51
CA ALA A 72 -21.68 -1.86 0.97
C ALA A 72 -21.07 -0.64 0.26
N ALA A 73 -21.88 0.18 -0.41
CA ALA A 73 -21.44 1.42 -1.01
C ALA A 73 -21.03 2.46 0.06
N GLU A 74 -21.79 2.62 1.14
CA GLU A 74 -21.47 3.52 2.26
C GLU A 74 -20.19 3.11 3.00
N GLU A 75 -20.00 1.81 3.24
CA GLU A 75 -18.76 1.27 3.82
C GLU A 75 -17.56 1.56 2.91
N THR A 76 -17.74 1.39 1.59
CA THR A 76 -16.73 1.72 0.57
C THR A 76 -16.39 3.22 0.58
N VAL A 77 -17.38 4.10 0.71
CA VAL A 77 -17.14 5.56 0.85
C VAL A 77 -16.31 5.86 2.10
N THR A 78 -16.65 5.27 3.23
CA THR A 78 -15.91 5.44 4.49
C THR A 78 -14.47 4.96 4.35
N LEU A 79 -14.28 3.76 3.79
CA LEU A 79 -12.96 3.18 3.53
C LEU A 79 -12.10 4.11 2.67
N LEU A 80 -12.60 4.50 1.50
CA LEU A 80 -11.85 5.32 0.54
C LEU A 80 -11.56 6.73 1.09
N THR A 81 -12.46 7.26 1.92
CA THR A 81 -12.21 8.52 2.65
C THR A 81 -11.02 8.38 3.59
N LEU A 82 -10.98 7.33 4.41
CA LEU A 82 -9.88 7.09 5.35
C LEU A 82 -8.56 6.79 4.62
N GLN A 83 -8.60 6.05 3.50
CA GLN A 83 -7.43 5.80 2.67
C GLN A 83 -6.88 7.07 2.04
N ALA A 84 -7.73 7.92 1.46
CA ALA A 84 -7.31 9.20 0.91
C ALA A 84 -6.64 10.08 2.00
N ARG A 85 -7.19 10.10 3.22
CA ARG A 85 -6.57 10.81 4.36
C ARG A 85 -5.22 10.21 4.77
N ALA A 86 -5.09 8.89 4.76
CA ALA A 86 -3.83 8.21 5.07
C ALA A 86 -2.75 8.43 3.99
N LEU A 87 -3.15 8.71 2.75
CA LEU A 87 -2.26 8.97 1.63
C LEU A 87 -1.84 10.44 1.51
N LEU A 88 -2.45 11.37 2.25
CA LEU A 88 -2.05 12.79 2.27
C LEU A 88 -0.71 12.97 2.98
N SER A 89 0.21 13.71 2.36
CA SER A 89 1.44 14.15 3.03
C SER A 89 1.17 15.38 3.91
N PRO A 90 1.88 15.56 5.04
CA PRO A 90 1.75 16.76 5.87
C PRO A 90 1.97 18.08 5.10
N SER A 91 2.82 18.04 4.07
CA SER A 91 3.09 19.17 3.17
C SER A 91 1.87 19.54 2.31
N ASP A 92 1.07 18.56 1.89
CA ASP A 92 -0.15 18.77 1.08
C ASP A 92 -1.22 19.54 1.88
N SER A 93 -1.17 19.46 3.21
CA SER A 93 -2.08 20.18 4.11
C SER A 93 -1.69 21.67 4.30
N SER A 94 -0.45 22.03 3.99
CA SER A 94 0.10 23.38 4.22
C SER A 94 0.16 24.25 2.97
N SER A 95 -0.02 23.66 1.78
CA SER A 95 -0.02 24.37 0.50
C SER A 95 -1.40 24.95 0.16
N PHE A 96 -1.93 25.80 1.04
CA PHE A 96 -3.01 26.72 0.69
C PHE A 96 -2.65 28.16 1.06
N PRO A 97 -1.87 28.87 0.22
CA PRO A 97 -1.91 30.32 0.20
C PRO A 97 -3.14 30.76 -0.58
N GLY A 98 -4.02 31.52 0.08
CA GLY A 98 -5.10 32.23 -0.58
C GLY A 98 -4.60 33.10 -1.74
N ALA A 99 -5.39 33.13 -2.80
CA ALA A 99 -5.44 34.14 -3.86
C ALA A 99 -4.16 34.96 -4.13
N SER A 100 -3.45 34.61 -5.19
CA SER A 100 -2.88 35.62 -6.09
C SER A 100 -2.98 35.11 -7.52
N ALA A 101 -3.95 35.69 -8.23
CA ALA A 101 -4.07 35.58 -9.66
C ALA A 101 -2.76 36.08 -10.30
N SER A 102 -2.09 35.21 -11.04
CA SER A 102 -1.24 35.60 -12.14
C SER A 102 -1.80 34.93 -13.38
N ALA A 103 -2.52 35.72 -14.17
CA ALA A 103 -2.97 35.35 -15.48
C ALA A 103 -1.74 35.23 -16.38
N SER A 104 -1.37 34.00 -16.75
CA SER A 104 -0.49 33.74 -17.88
C SER A 104 -1.37 33.37 -19.07
N SER A 105 -1.44 34.27 -20.04
CA SER A 105 -2.13 34.09 -21.32
C SER A 105 -1.62 32.84 -22.05
N PRO A 106 -2.50 32.04 -22.69
CA PRO A 106 -2.05 30.95 -23.55
C PRO A 106 -1.51 31.49 -24.88
N PRO A 107 -0.46 30.89 -25.47
CA PRO A 107 -0.07 31.18 -26.84
C PRO A 107 -1.12 30.64 -27.80
N ALA A 108 -1.46 31.47 -28.78
CA ALA A 108 -2.27 31.10 -29.94
C ALA A 108 -1.49 30.16 -30.87
N GLY A 109 -2.14 29.10 -31.34
CA GLY A 109 -1.77 28.40 -32.56
C GLY A 109 -1.53 26.90 -32.39
N SER A 110 -2.59 26.12 -32.61
CA SER A 110 -2.58 24.93 -33.48
C SER A 110 -3.98 24.32 -33.48
N GLN A 111 -4.70 24.55 -34.58
CA GLN A 111 -5.94 23.86 -34.89
C GLN A 111 -5.60 22.41 -35.28
N VAL A 112 -6.16 21.45 -34.56
CA VAL A 112 -6.26 20.04 -34.99
C VAL A 112 -7.75 19.76 -35.21
N PRO A 113 -8.15 19.13 -36.33
CA PRO A 113 -9.55 18.99 -36.68
C PRO A 113 -10.32 18.08 -35.71
N SER A 114 -11.48 18.60 -35.32
CA SER A 114 -12.49 17.96 -34.50
C SER A 114 -13.13 16.79 -35.26
N THR A 115 -12.84 15.56 -34.82
CA THR A 115 -13.72 14.42 -35.05
C THR A 115 -14.69 14.33 -33.88
N ALA A 116 -15.93 14.71 -34.12
CA ALA A 116 -17.03 14.54 -33.20
C ALA A 116 -17.23 13.05 -32.90
N ALA A 117 -16.69 12.59 -31.77
CA ALA A 117 -17.13 11.37 -31.14
C ALA A 117 -18.51 11.65 -30.55
N THR A 118 -19.51 10.90 -31.01
CA THR A 118 -20.83 10.86 -30.38
C THR A 118 -20.63 10.33 -28.96
N GLU A 119 -20.71 11.20 -27.95
CA GLU A 119 -20.70 10.81 -26.54
C GLU A 119 -21.89 9.88 -26.31
N ALA A 120 -21.60 8.60 -26.11
CA ALA A 120 -22.56 7.66 -25.55
C ALA A 120 -22.99 8.18 -24.16
N PRO A 121 -24.27 8.04 -23.79
CA PRO A 121 -24.73 8.48 -22.48
C PRO A 121 -23.86 7.87 -21.38
N ALA A 122 -23.42 8.70 -20.43
CA ALA A 122 -22.64 8.27 -19.27
C ALA A 122 -23.37 7.10 -18.59
N ALA A 123 -22.75 5.92 -18.63
CA ALA A 123 -23.33 4.74 -18.02
C ALA A 123 -23.48 4.97 -16.52
N VAL A 124 -24.68 4.71 -15.99
CA VAL A 124 -25.00 4.80 -14.56
C VAL A 124 -23.98 3.95 -13.78
N PRO A 125 -23.34 4.48 -12.72
CA PRO A 125 -22.40 3.71 -11.93
C PRO A 125 -23.10 2.48 -11.35
N THR A 126 -22.56 1.29 -11.63
CA THR A 126 -23.10 0.03 -11.10
C THR A 126 -22.21 -0.51 -9.99
N GLY A 127 -22.78 -1.27 -9.06
CA GLY A 127 -22.00 -1.97 -8.02
C GLY A 127 -20.93 -2.90 -8.60
N ALA A 128 -21.26 -3.60 -9.69
CA ALA A 128 -20.31 -4.42 -10.44
C ALA A 128 -19.16 -3.60 -11.05
N GLY A 129 -19.47 -2.45 -11.64
CA GLY A 129 -18.48 -1.53 -12.20
C GLY A 129 -17.54 -0.97 -11.13
N LEU A 130 -18.09 -0.57 -9.97
CA LEU A 130 -17.29 -0.08 -8.85
C LEU A 130 -16.42 -1.19 -8.24
N ALA A 131 -16.93 -2.41 -8.09
CA ALA A 131 -16.14 -3.55 -7.62
C ALA A 131 -14.97 -3.86 -8.57
N ALA A 132 -15.20 -3.83 -9.89
CA ALA A 132 -14.15 -4.02 -10.88
C ALA A 132 -13.09 -2.89 -10.82
N ALA A 133 -13.52 -1.63 -10.64
CA ALA A 133 -12.62 -0.49 -10.51
C ALA A 133 -11.78 -0.56 -9.22
N LEU A 134 -12.37 -0.97 -8.10
CA LEU A 134 -11.66 -1.23 -6.84
C LEU A 134 -10.63 -2.34 -7.00
N SER A 135 -10.99 -3.47 -7.61
CA SER A 135 -10.05 -4.57 -7.86
C SER A 135 -8.88 -4.14 -8.74
N ALA A 136 -9.15 -3.35 -9.78
CA ALA A 136 -8.11 -2.83 -10.66
C ALA A 136 -7.20 -1.82 -9.93
N SER A 137 -7.75 -0.96 -9.08
CA SER A 137 -6.94 -0.04 -8.25
C SER A 137 -6.10 -0.83 -7.24
N ALA A 138 -6.68 -1.81 -6.56
CA ALA A 138 -5.98 -2.70 -5.65
C ALA A 138 -4.78 -3.39 -6.33
N ALA A 139 -4.99 -3.97 -7.52
CA ALA A 139 -3.94 -4.60 -8.31
C ALA A 139 -2.77 -3.64 -8.59
N ARG A 140 -3.07 -2.39 -8.97
CA ARG A 140 -2.05 -1.34 -9.17
C ARG A 140 -1.32 -1.02 -7.87
N ARG A 141 -2.03 -0.82 -6.77
CA ARG A 141 -1.41 -0.49 -5.46
C ARG A 141 -0.50 -1.61 -4.95
N LEU A 142 -0.88 -2.87 -5.18
CA LEU A 142 -0.07 -4.03 -4.78
C LEU A 142 1.19 -4.16 -5.65
N ALA A 143 1.07 -3.87 -6.96
CA ALA A 143 2.22 -3.79 -7.85
C ALA A 143 3.16 -2.62 -7.47
N ASP A 144 2.60 -1.45 -7.18
CA ASP A 144 3.35 -0.28 -6.73
C ASP A 144 4.04 -0.57 -5.38
N ALA A 145 3.37 -1.27 -4.46
CA ALA A 145 3.93 -1.68 -3.19
C ALA A 145 5.13 -2.62 -3.35
N ALA A 146 5.16 -3.45 -4.39
CA ALA A 146 6.29 -4.34 -4.67
C ALA A 146 7.57 -3.54 -5.06
N ALA A 147 7.41 -2.35 -5.63
CA ALA A 147 8.49 -1.50 -6.12
C ALA A 147 8.78 -0.26 -5.26
N ALA A 148 7.86 0.14 -4.38
CA ALA A 148 8.01 1.29 -3.50
C ALA A 148 8.99 1.03 -2.33
N ASP A 149 9.45 2.10 -1.72
CA ASP A 149 10.44 2.06 -0.66
C ASP A 149 9.79 2.07 0.73
N GLY A 150 10.37 1.29 1.66
CA GLY A 150 10.16 1.46 3.09
C GLY A 150 8.68 1.47 3.51
N GLY A 151 8.32 2.44 4.36
CA GLY A 151 6.96 2.61 4.85
C GLY A 151 5.91 2.87 3.75
N MET A 152 6.32 3.37 2.57
CA MET A 152 5.38 3.59 1.46
C MET A 152 4.93 2.26 0.84
N ALA A 153 5.83 1.29 0.70
CA ALA A 153 5.45 -0.06 0.29
C ALA A 153 4.41 -0.68 1.22
N ARG A 154 4.60 -0.54 2.54
CA ARG A 154 3.65 -0.99 3.55
C ARG A 154 2.30 -0.28 3.43
N LEU A 155 2.30 1.03 3.26
CA LEU A 155 1.08 1.83 3.08
C LEU A 155 0.30 1.39 1.84
N LEU A 156 0.98 1.28 0.70
CA LEU A 156 0.37 0.88 -0.58
C LEU A 156 -0.12 -0.58 -0.54
N ALA A 157 0.63 -1.48 0.09
CA ALA A 157 0.20 -2.87 0.28
C ALA A 157 -1.06 -2.96 1.13
N GLY A 158 -1.13 -2.19 2.21
CA GLY A 158 -2.33 -2.11 3.05
C GLY A 158 -3.52 -1.52 2.31
N VAL A 159 -3.36 -0.38 1.63
CA VAL A 159 -4.42 0.24 0.81
C VAL A 159 -4.94 -0.74 -0.24
N GLY A 160 -4.04 -1.37 -1.00
CA GLY A 160 -4.40 -2.35 -2.01
C GLY A 160 -5.13 -3.57 -1.43
N THR A 161 -4.67 -4.08 -0.28
CA THR A 161 -5.33 -5.20 0.41
C THR A 161 -6.76 -4.85 0.84
N ALA A 162 -6.97 -3.68 1.44
CA ALA A 162 -8.32 -3.24 1.82
C ALA A 162 -9.23 -3.00 0.61
N GLN A 163 -8.72 -2.41 -0.47
CA GLN A 163 -9.49 -2.19 -1.70
C GLN A 163 -9.89 -3.50 -2.38
N LEU A 164 -9.02 -4.51 -2.34
CA LEU A 164 -9.34 -5.84 -2.85
C LEU A 164 -10.49 -6.48 -2.07
N LEU A 165 -10.46 -6.40 -0.74
CA LEU A 165 -11.52 -6.96 0.11
C LEU A 165 -12.84 -6.19 -0.04
N ALA A 166 -12.78 -4.87 -0.22
CA ALA A 166 -13.97 -4.06 -0.54
C ALA A 166 -14.54 -4.39 -1.93
N ALA A 167 -13.68 -4.70 -2.91
CA ALA A 167 -14.13 -5.17 -4.21
C ALA A 167 -14.87 -6.52 -4.10
N GLU A 168 -14.32 -7.45 -3.32
CA GLU A 168 -14.93 -8.76 -3.06
C GLU A 168 -16.28 -8.64 -2.35
N SER A 169 -16.38 -7.80 -1.32
CA SER A 169 -17.64 -7.58 -0.58
C SER A 169 -18.71 -6.91 -1.46
N LEU A 170 -18.33 -5.91 -2.25
CA LEU A 170 -19.25 -5.20 -3.14
C LEU A 170 -19.72 -6.09 -4.30
N ALA A 171 -18.83 -6.92 -4.85
CA ALA A 171 -19.19 -7.92 -5.86
C ALA A 171 -20.19 -8.94 -5.31
N ALA A 172 -19.94 -9.45 -4.09
CA ALA A 172 -20.85 -10.36 -3.42
C ALA A 172 -22.24 -9.73 -3.17
N ALA A 173 -22.28 -8.48 -2.68
CA ALA A 173 -23.53 -7.74 -2.51
C ALA A 173 -24.28 -7.54 -3.85
N SER A 174 -23.53 -7.33 -4.93
CA SER A 174 -24.08 -7.17 -6.28
C SER A 174 -24.45 -8.49 -6.98
N GLY A 175 -24.26 -9.65 -6.33
CA GLY A 175 -24.50 -10.96 -6.94
C GLY A 175 -23.53 -11.32 -8.07
N VAL A 176 -22.37 -10.64 -8.14
CA VAL A 176 -21.33 -10.88 -9.14
C VAL A 176 -20.30 -11.85 -8.56
N ALA A 177 -19.95 -12.89 -9.32
CA ALA A 177 -18.93 -13.83 -8.90
C ALA A 177 -17.56 -13.14 -8.81
N VAL A 178 -16.86 -13.30 -7.70
CA VAL A 178 -15.50 -12.73 -7.49
C VAL A 178 -14.54 -13.11 -8.63
N ALA A 179 -14.69 -14.30 -9.22
CA ALA A 179 -13.89 -14.78 -10.34
C ALA A 179 -13.99 -13.93 -11.62
N THR A 180 -15.01 -13.07 -11.76
CA THR A 180 -15.14 -12.16 -12.90
C THR A 180 -14.47 -10.80 -12.68
N LEU A 181 -13.98 -10.52 -11.47
CA LEU A 181 -13.21 -9.31 -11.20
C LEU A 181 -11.83 -9.38 -11.87
N PRO A 182 -11.26 -8.24 -12.30
CA PRO A 182 -9.88 -8.19 -12.75
C PRO A 182 -8.96 -8.82 -11.69
N PRO A 183 -8.03 -9.71 -12.06
CA PRO A 183 -7.16 -10.37 -11.10
C PRO A 183 -6.27 -9.32 -10.41
N ALA A 184 -6.25 -9.35 -9.08
CA ALA A 184 -5.25 -8.63 -8.31
C ALA A 184 -3.89 -9.34 -8.51
N GLY A 185 -2.96 -8.67 -9.19
CA GLY A 185 -1.62 -9.20 -9.42
C GLY A 185 -0.85 -9.35 -8.11
N ALA A 186 -0.68 -10.61 -7.67
CA ALA A 186 0.44 -11.23 -6.97
C ALA A 186 -0.10 -12.37 -6.08
N GLY A 187 0.00 -13.62 -6.55
CA GLY A 187 -0.13 -14.81 -5.70
C GLY A 187 -1.51 -15.47 -5.59
N THR A 188 -2.27 -15.62 -6.70
CA THR A 188 -3.28 -16.69 -6.82
C THR A 188 -2.74 -17.87 -7.62
N THR A 189 -1.51 -18.30 -7.33
CA THR A 189 -1.19 -19.72 -7.50
C THR A 189 -1.56 -20.39 -6.20
N GLN A 190 -2.70 -21.08 -6.21
CA GLN A 190 -2.85 -22.30 -5.44
C GLN A 190 -1.53 -23.07 -5.65
N ALA A 191 -0.75 -23.28 -4.58
CA ALA A 191 0.49 -24.02 -4.64
C ALA A 191 0.16 -25.50 -4.92
N THR A 192 -0.24 -25.82 -6.15
CA THR A 192 -0.21 -27.18 -6.65
C THR A 192 1.26 -27.56 -6.83
N GLY A 193 1.80 -28.19 -5.79
CA GLY A 193 3.00 -29.03 -5.79
C GLY A 193 4.06 -28.67 -6.83
N SER A 194 4.84 -27.63 -6.56
CA SER A 194 6.16 -27.52 -7.18
C SER A 194 7.12 -28.42 -6.40
N PRO A 195 7.84 -29.36 -7.03
CA PRO A 195 8.77 -30.23 -6.32
C PRO A 195 9.82 -29.37 -5.63
N ALA A 196 10.09 -29.70 -4.36
CA ALA A 196 11.13 -29.08 -3.57
C ALA A 196 12.43 -28.99 -4.40
N PRO A 197 13.06 -27.80 -4.53
CA PRO A 197 14.37 -27.74 -5.14
C PRO A 197 15.33 -28.54 -4.26
N THR A 198 15.90 -29.59 -4.81
CA THR A 198 17.02 -30.33 -4.22
C THR A 198 18.10 -29.31 -3.88
N ALA A 199 18.37 -29.14 -2.59
CA ALA A 199 19.41 -28.23 -2.12
C ALA A 199 20.77 -28.70 -2.63
N ASP A 200 21.35 -27.96 -3.57
CA ASP A 200 22.80 -27.97 -3.76
C ASP A 200 23.44 -27.31 -2.52
N PRO A 201 24.45 -27.94 -1.88
CA PRO A 201 25.05 -27.43 -0.67
C PRO A 201 26.10 -26.36 -1.01
N THR A 202 25.68 -25.27 -1.67
CA THR A 202 26.45 -24.02 -1.61
C THR A 202 25.90 -23.24 -0.44
N ALA A 203 26.33 -23.66 0.76
CA ALA A 203 26.22 -22.85 1.95
C ALA A 203 26.93 -21.52 1.68
N SER A 204 26.19 -20.48 1.31
CA SER A 204 26.61 -19.11 1.54
C SER A 204 26.77 -18.99 3.05
N ALA A 205 27.98 -19.25 3.51
CA ALA A 205 28.32 -19.23 4.93
C ALA A 205 27.97 -17.84 5.44
N CYS A 206 27.01 -17.76 6.34
CA CYS A 206 26.77 -16.56 7.13
C CYS A 206 28.12 -16.10 7.67
N PRO A 207 28.55 -14.86 7.41
CA PRO A 207 29.85 -14.40 7.87
C PRO A 207 29.88 -14.52 9.39
N LEU A 208 30.63 -15.50 9.90
CA LEU A 208 31.08 -15.50 11.28
C LEU A 208 31.77 -14.16 11.48
N GLN A 209 31.31 -13.36 12.45
CA GLN A 209 31.90 -12.07 12.79
C GLN A 209 33.38 -12.26 13.15
N GLY A 210 34.24 -12.22 12.13
CA GLY A 210 35.68 -12.16 12.27
C GLY A 210 36.06 -10.72 12.51
N SER A 211 36.67 -10.44 13.66
CA SER A 211 37.24 -9.15 14.02
C SER A 211 38.29 -8.73 12.98
N GLY A 212 37.86 -8.00 11.95
CA GLY A 212 38.70 -7.53 10.85
C GLY A 212 38.58 -6.03 10.69
N THR A 213 39.61 -5.32 11.11
CA THR A 213 39.74 -3.86 11.09
C THR A 213 39.83 -3.34 9.63
N ALA A 214 38.71 -2.90 9.06
CA ALA A 214 38.66 -2.10 7.82
C ALA A 214 37.56 -1.03 7.92
N PRO A 215 37.69 0.13 7.26
CA PRO A 215 36.94 1.33 7.62
C PRO A 215 35.47 1.27 7.13
N PRO A 216 34.47 1.54 7.99
CA PRO A 216 33.07 1.47 7.60
C PRO A 216 32.52 2.87 7.29
N LYS A 217 31.84 3.04 6.15
CA LYS A 217 30.86 4.14 6.01
C LYS A 217 29.57 3.78 5.26
N GLN A 218 29.47 2.62 4.61
CA GLN A 218 28.27 2.23 3.85
C GLN A 218 27.81 0.80 4.16
N GLU A 219 28.73 -0.14 4.38
CA GLU A 219 28.43 -1.53 4.77
C GLU A 219 27.64 -1.68 6.08
N THR A 220 27.74 -0.72 7.00
CA THR A 220 27.09 -0.83 8.31
C THR A 220 25.57 -0.72 8.25
N LYS A 221 25.02 0.09 7.32
CA LYS A 221 23.58 0.32 7.24
C LYS A 221 22.83 -0.85 6.58
N ASP A 222 23.44 -1.44 5.56
CA ASP A 222 22.85 -2.57 4.84
C ASP A 222 22.92 -3.85 5.69
N ALA A 223 24.02 -4.06 6.43
CA ALA A 223 24.15 -5.15 7.39
C ALA A 223 23.16 -5.04 8.57
N GLU A 224 22.95 -3.82 9.09
CA GLU A 224 21.98 -3.57 10.16
C GLU A 224 20.54 -3.81 9.68
N THR A 225 20.21 -3.38 8.46
CA THR A 225 18.91 -3.61 7.82
C THR A 225 18.66 -5.11 7.60
N GLY A 226 19.66 -5.84 7.12
CA GLY A 226 19.60 -7.29 6.95
C GLY A 226 19.38 -8.05 8.27
N ALA A 227 20.10 -7.67 9.33
CA ALA A 227 19.92 -8.26 10.67
C ALA A 227 18.53 -7.97 11.25
N ALA A 228 18.03 -6.74 11.08
CA ALA A 228 16.68 -6.37 11.49
C ALA A 228 15.62 -7.21 10.76
N LEU A 229 15.75 -7.37 9.44
CA LEU A 229 14.86 -8.21 8.62
C LEU A 229 14.91 -9.68 9.05
N GLY A 230 16.11 -10.23 9.27
CA GLY A 230 16.27 -11.60 9.78
C GLY A 230 15.57 -11.82 11.13
N ASN A 231 15.64 -10.84 12.03
CA ASN A 231 14.94 -10.86 13.32
C ASN A 231 13.40 -10.76 13.16
N MET A 232 12.91 -9.91 12.25
CA MET A 232 11.47 -9.84 11.93
C MET A 232 10.94 -11.17 11.38
N LEU A 233 11.70 -11.83 10.50
CA LEU A 233 11.35 -13.14 9.97
C LEU A 233 11.36 -14.22 11.05
N ALA A 234 12.33 -14.20 11.96
CA ALA A 234 12.36 -15.11 13.12
C ALA A 234 11.15 -14.88 14.04
N ALA A 235 10.77 -13.61 14.26
CA ALA A 235 9.56 -13.27 15.01
C ALA A 235 8.28 -13.73 14.29
N ALA A 236 8.22 -13.63 12.96
CA ALA A 236 7.12 -14.16 12.17
C ALA A 236 6.98 -15.69 12.32
N VAL A 237 8.10 -16.43 12.34
CA VAL A 237 8.08 -17.88 12.63
C VAL A 237 7.45 -18.16 14.00
N ALA A 238 7.85 -17.44 15.04
CA ALA A 238 7.26 -17.62 16.37
C ALA A 238 5.75 -17.29 16.39
N ALA A 239 5.35 -16.22 15.68
CA ALA A 239 3.96 -15.82 15.58
C ALA A 239 3.11 -16.86 14.82
N GLU A 240 3.63 -17.45 13.73
CA GLU A 240 2.93 -18.54 13.03
C GLU A 240 2.81 -19.79 13.92
N GLN A 241 3.85 -20.15 14.66
CA GLN A 241 3.77 -21.29 15.59
C GLN A 241 2.67 -21.10 16.65
N GLN A 242 2.52 -19.87 17.16
CA GLN A 242 1.42 -19.54 18.06
C GLN A 242 0.04 -19.68 17.38
N ARG A 243 -0.08 -19.27 16.10
CA ARG A 243 -1.32 -19.44 15.31
C ARG A 243 -1.64 -20.90 15.06
N ILE A 244 -0.67 -21.69 14.62
CA ILE A 244 -0.82 -23.14 14.44
C ILE A 244 -1.38 -23.77 15.72
N TYR A 245 -0.80 -23.44 16.88
CA TYR A 245 -1.28 -23.91 18.17
C TYR A 245 -2.71 -23.45 18.49
N ALA A 246 -3.04 -22.18 18.25
CA ALA A 246 -4.38 -21.63 18.48
C ALA A 246 -5.45 -22.28 17.61
N TYR A 247 -5.16 -22.49 16.31
CA TYR A 247 -6.03 -23.17 15.37
C TYR A 247 -6.26 -24.63 15.79
N GLN A 248 -5.19 -25.36 16.14
CA GLN A 248 -5.31 -26.74 16.65
C GLN A 248 -6.20 -26.81 17.90
N ALA A 249 -6.06 -25.85 18.83
CA ALA A 249 -6.89 -25.77 20.03
C ALA A 249 -8.36 -25.44 19.72
N ALA A 250 -8.61 -24.64 18.69
CA ALA A 250 -9.95 -24.21 18.28
C ALA A 250 -10.72 -25.30 17.51
N LEU A 251 -10.06 -26.13 16.70
CA LEU A 251 -10.72 -27.08 15.77
C LEU A 251 -11.83 -27.94 16.41
N SER A 252 -11.59 -28.46 17.61
CA SER A 252 -12.56 -29.32 18.33
C SER A 252 -13.76 -28.57 18.91
N ARG A 253 -13.76 -27.24 18.85
CA ARG A 253 -14.77 -26.34 19.46
C ARG A 253 -15.55 -25.53 18.43
N LEU A 254 -15.17 -25.62 17.16
CA LEU A 254 -15.82 -24.91 16.06
C LEU A 254 -17.01 -25.72 15.52
N GLY A 255 -17.97 -25.02 14.89
CA GLY A 255 -19.01 -25.66 14.09
C GLY A 255 -18.42 -26.35 12.85
N PRO A 256 -19.15 -27.27 12.18
CA PRO A 256 -18.58 -28.08 11.10
C PRO A 256 -17.99 -27.28 9.92
N ASP A 257 -18.63 -26.19 9.49
CA ASP A 257 -18.15 -25.38 8.38
C ASP A 257 -16.93 -24.54 8.78
N ASP A 258 -16.98 -23.91 9.96
CA ASP A 258 -15.84 -23.19 10.54
C ASP A 258 -14.65 -24.10 10.80
N ALA A 259 -14.87 -25.34 11.26
CA ALA A 259 -13.83 -26.32 11.47
C ALA A 259 -13.13 -26.71 10.15
N ARG A 260 -13.89 -26.81 9.04
CA ARG A 260 -13.33 -27.07 7.71
C ARG A 260 -12.46 -25.90 7.22
N ALA A 261 -12.94 -24.67 7.40
CA ALA A 261 -12.18 -23.47 7.07
C ALA A 261 -10.91 -23.37 7.94
N ALA A 262 -11.05 -23.57 9.25
CA ALA A 262 -9.94 -23.56 10.20
C ALA A 262 -8.88 -24.62 9.88
N ALA A 263 -9.26 -25.83 9.45
CA ALA A 263 -8.30 -26.86 9.04
C ALA A 263 -7.52 -26.44 7.77
N THR A 264 -8.18 -25.74 6.85
CA THR A 264 -7.53 -25.19 5.65
C THR A 264 -6.53 -24.09 6.04
N PHE A 265 -6.93 -23.17 6.91
CA PHE A 265 -6.08 -22.09 7.39
C PHE A 265 -4.91 -22.58 8.25
N LEU A 266 -5.11 -23.65 9.03
CA LEU A 266 -4.03 -24.31 9.77
C LEU A 266 -2.89 -24.74 8.82
N GLY A 267 -3.22 -25.41 7.71
CA GLY A 267 -2.22 -25.80 6.71
C GLY A 267 -1.49 -24.59 6.09
N GLN A 268 -2.21 -23.48 5.86
CA GLN A 268 -1.60 -22.23 5.38
C GLN A 268 -0.62 -21.62 6.39
N HIS A 269 -0.92 -21.67 7.68
CA HIS A 269 0.01 -21.20 8.71
C HIS A 269 1.25 -22.08 8.82
N GLU A 270 1.13 -23.39 8.64
CA GLU A 270 2.26 -24.31 8.60
C GLU A 270 3.20 -23.98 7.42
N GLU A 271 2.64 -23.71 6.24
CA GLU A 271 3.39 -23.26 5.06
C GLU A 271 4.07 -21.91 5.31
N LEU A 272 3.35 -20.90 5.81
CA LEU A 272 3.90 -19.59 6.14
C LEU A 272 5.03 -19.67 7.18
N ALA A 273 4.89 -20.54 8.19
CA ALA A 273 5.93 -20.75 9.20
C ALA A 273 7.20 -21.35 8.57
N ALA A 274 7.04 -22.32 7.66
CA ALA A 274 8.14 -22.96 6.97
C ALA A 274 8.87 -21.99 6.03
N GLU A 275 8.12 -21.20 5.25
CA GLU A 275 8.67 -20.17 4.37
C GLU A 275 9.40 -19.08 5.15
N ALA A 276 8.80 -18.55 6.22
CA ALA A 276 9.44 -17.57 7.10
C ALA A 276 10.74 -18.12 7.71
N ALA A 277 10.79 -19.41 8.07
CA ALA A 277 11.99 -20.05 8.59
C ALA A 277 13.09 -20.23 7.53
N VAL A 278 12.72 -20.48 6.26
CA VAL A 278 13.65 -20.48 5.14
C VAL A 278 14.22 -19.07 4.92
N HIS A 279 13.36 -18.06 4.88
CA HIS A 279 13.77 -16.66 4.72
C HIS A 279 14.65 -16.17 5.88
N SER A 280 14.30 -16.51 7.12
CA SER A 280 15.09 -16.13 8.31
C SER A 280 16.52 -16.71 8.22
N ARG A 281 16.65 -17.99 7.83
CA ARG A 281 17.97 -18.63 7.63
C ARG A 281 18.75 -18.01 6.47
N ALA A 282 18.08 -17.67 5.38
CA ALA A 282 18.70 -16.96 4.26
C ALA A 282 19.21 -15.57 4.67
N ALA A 283 18.54 -14.93 5.63
CA ALA A 283 18.98 -13.69 6.28
C ALA A 283 19.96 -13.94 7.46
N CYS A 284 20.51 -15.15 7.57
CA CYS A 284 21.48 -15.54 8.61
C CYS A 284 20.99 -15.45 10.05
N THR A 285 19.67 -15.45 10.25
CA THR A 285 19.05 -15.54 11.58
C THR A 285 18.48 -16.95 11.76
N PRO A 286 18.89 -17.71 12.78
CA PRO A 286 18.27 -19.00 13.06
C PRO A 286 16.81 -18.80 13.52
N PRO A 287 15.85 -19.60 13.03
CA PRO A 287 14.48 -19.53 13.50
C PRO A 287 14.42 -19.97 14.97
N PRO A 288 13.47 -19.42 15.75
CA PRO A 288 13.31 -19.80 17.15
C PRO A 288 12.96 -21.28 17.27
N ALA A 289 13.45 -21.91 18.33
CA ALA A 289 13.05 -23.27 18.67
C ALA A 289 11.53 -23.32 18.96
N GLN A 290 10.88 -24.38 18.47
CA GLN A 290 9.46 -24.59 18.68
C GLN A 290 9.16 -24.67 20.18
N GLN A 291 8.21 -23.85 20.63
CA GLN A 291 7.75 -23.88 22.01
C GLN A 291 6.82 -25.10 22.24
N PRO A 292 6.87 -25.73 23.42
CA PRO A 292 6.01 -26.87 23.74
C PRO A 292 4.53 -26.50 23.90
N GLY A 293 4.23 -25.20 24.04
CA GLY A 293 2.87 -24.68 24.11
C GLY A 293 2.84 -23.16 24.19
N PHE A 294 1.66 -22.58 23.95
CA PHE A 294 1.43 -21.13 24.00
C PHE A 294 0.27 -20.80 24.93
N VAL A 295 0.36 -19.63 25.58
CA VAL A 295 -0.75 -19.07 26.36
C VAL A 295 -1.69 -18.36 25.39
N LEU A 296 -2.94 -18.81 25.35
CA LEU A 296 -4.00 -18.16 24.56
C LEU A 296 -4.72 -17.11 25.41
N ALA A 297 -5.36 -16.15 24.74
CA ALA A 297 -6.12 -15.10 25.41
C ALA A 297 -7.21 -15.70 26.32
N PRO A 298 -7.49 -15.09 27.49
CA PRO A 298 -8.62 -15.51 28.32
C PRO A 298 -9.92 -15.53 27.52
N GLY A 299 -10.68 -16.61 27.63
CA GLY A 299 -11.94 -16.75 26.89
C GLY A 299 -11.80 -17.26 25.45
N PHE A 300 -10.58 -17.41 24.90
CA PHE A 300 -10.38 -17.94 23.54
C PHE A 300 -11.11 -19.26 23.30
N LEU A 301 -11.03 -20.20 24.26
CA LEU A 301 -11.70 -21.50 24.13
C LEU A 301 -13.23 -21.42 24.30
N ALA A 302 -13.76 -20.33 24.87
CA ALA A 302 -15.19 -20.10 24.99
C ALA A 302 -15.77 -19.45 23.73
N ALA A 303 -14.97 -18.62 23.05
CA ALA A 303 -15.32 -17.95 21.80
C ALA A 303 -14.18 -18.11 20.76
N PRO A 304 -14.00 -19.32 20.20
CA PRO A 304 -12.87 -19.61 19.32
C PRO A 304 -12.89 -18.80 18.02
N VAL A 305 -14.05 -18.48 17.46
CA VAL A 305 -14.19 -17.65 16.26
C VAL A 305 -13.62 -16.24 16.50
N ASP A 306 -14.09 -15.55 17.55
CA ASP A 306 -13.61 -14.22 17.92
C ASP A 306 -12.11 -14.22 18.26
N GLY A 307 -11.66 -15.29 18.93
CA GLY A 307 -10.26 -15.50 19.28
C GLY A 307 -9.37 -15.64 18.05
N LEU A 308 -9.79 -16.42 17.05
CA LEU A 308 -9.07 -16.58 15.79
C LEU A 308 -9.06 -15.29 14.98
N GLY A 309 -10.19 -14.58 14.89
CA GLY A 309 -10.26 -13.28 14.23
C GLY A 309 -9.29 -12.25 14.84
N SER A 310 -9.29 -12.15 16.18
CA SER A 310 -8.36 -11.26 16.91
C SER A 310 -6.90 -11.60 16.64
N LEU A 311 -6.58 -12.90 16.55
CA LEU A 311 -5.23 -13.38 16.31
C LEU A 311 -4.74 -13.08 14.88
N GLU A 312 -5.61 -13.25 13.88
CA GLU A 312 -5.31 -12.88 12.48
C GLU A 312 -5.17 -11.38 12.32
N LEU A 313 -6.02 -10.58 12.98
CA LEU A 313 -5.93 -9.13 12.93
C LEU A 313 -4.63 -8.61 13.56
N ALA A 314 -4.22 -9.19 14.69
CA ALA A 314 -2.97 -8.85 15.38
C ALA A 314 -1.71 -9.21 14.58
N ALA A 315 -1.82 -10.11 13.60
CA ALA A 315 -0.73 -10.52 12.72
C ALA A 315 -0.34 -9.45 11.69
N LEU A 316 -1.33 -8.71 11.19
CA LEU A 316 -1.18 -7.89 9.99
C LEU A 316 -0.05 -6.87 10.11
N PRO A 317 0.15 -6.17 11.24
CA PRO A 317 1.25 -5.22 11.38
C PRO A 317 2.63 -5.83 11.16
N ALA A 318 2.86 -7.06 11.61
CA ALA A 318 4.15 -7.74 11.47
C ALA A 318 4.48 -8.03 9.99
N TYR A 319 3.50 -8.48 9.20
CA TYR A 319 3.69 -8.60 7.75
C TYR A 319 3.86 -7.26 7.08
N GLY A 320 3.16 -6.22 7.55
CA GLY A 320 3.38 -4.84 7.08
C GLY A 320 4.81 -4.35 7.34
N ASP A 321 5.40 -4.67 8.49
CA ASP A 321 6.79 -4.34 8.83
C ASP A 321 7.77 -5.07 7.90
N ILE A 322 7.52 -6.36 7.60
CA ILE A 322 8.31 -7.11 6.63
C ILE A 322 8.16 -6.51 5.23
N VAL A 323 6.95 -6.15 4.81
CA VAL A 323 6.71 -5.47 3.52
C VAL A 323 7.51 -4.17 3.44
N ALA A 324 7.64 -3.41 4.53
CA ALA A 324 8.43 -2.18 4.51
C ALA A 324 9.92 -2.43 4.29
N GLN A 325 10.45 -3.49 4.89
CA GLN A 325 11.88 -3.73 5.03
C GLN A 325 12.46 -4.72 4.01
N ALA A 326 11.63 -5.60 3.45
CA ALA A 326 12.02 -6.59 2.46
C ALA A 326 12.03 -6.00 1.05
N GLU A 327 12.78 -6.63 0.14
CA GLU A 327 12.83 -6.28 -1.28
C GLU A 327 12.56 -7.50 -2.17
N GLY A 328 12.28 -7.25 -3.45
CA GLY A 328 12.13 -8.29 -4.47
C GLY A 328 11.12 -9.38 -4.09
N HIS A 329 11.53 -10.64 -4.26
CA HIS A 329 10.67 -11.80 -4.01
C HIS A 329 10.17 -11.87 -2.56
N MET A 330 10.98 -11.47 -1.58
CA MET A 330 10.57 -11.49 -0.17
C MET A 330 9.50 -10.43 0.12
N ARG A 331 9.55 -9.26 -0.54
CA ARG A 331 8.48 -8.26 -0.45
C ARG A 331 7.19 -8.81 -1.04
N THR A 332 7.24 -9.47 -2.19
CA THR A 332 6.08 -10.11 -2.81
C THR A 332 5.47 -11.19 -1.91
N TRP A 333 6.30 -12.03 -1.29
CA TRP A 333 5.87 -13.01 -0.30
C TRP A 333 5.14 -12.35 0.88
N ALA A 334 5.72 -11.29 1.46
CA ALA A 334 5.12 -10.58 2.59
C ALA A 334 3.80 -9.89 2.24
N ILE A 335 3.67 -9.36 1.01
CA ILE A 335 2.41 -8.80 0.50
C ILE A 335 1.34 -9.90 0.40
N ALA A 336 1.67 -11.08 -0.14
CA ALA A 336 0.74 -12.20 -0.21
C ALA A 336 0.34 -12.71 1.18
N ALA A 337 1.29 -12.78 2.12
CA ALA A 337 1.03 -13.15 3.51
C ALA A 337 0.06 -12.15 4.18
N LEU A 338 0.29 -10.84 3.99
CA LEU A 338 -0.61 -9.78 4.48
C LEU A 338 -2.03 -9.92 3.93
N GLN A 339 -2.18 -10.14 2.62
CA GLN A 339 -3.49 -10.36 1.99
C GLN A 339 -4.20 -11.60 2.54
N SER A 340 -3.48 -12.71 2.66
CA SER A 340 -4.04 -13.96 3.18
C SER A 340 -4.51 -13.79 4.63
N GLY A 341 -3.72 -13.12 5.48
CA GLY A 341 -4.10 -12.82 6.86
C GLY A 341 -5.31 -11.90 6.94
N ALA A 342 -5.39 -10.88 6.08
CA ALA A 342 -6.53 -9.98 6.05
C ALA A 342 -7.83 -10.71 5.65
N ARG A 343 -7.77 -11.62 4.66
CA ARG A 343 -8.91 -12.48 4.29
C ARG A 343 -9.34 -13.40 5.43
N ARG A 344 -8.39 -14.02 6.14
CA ARG A 344 -8.70 -14.87 7.30
C ARG A 344 -9.31 -14.07 8.45
N ALA A 345 -8.81 -12.86 8.72
CA ALA A 345 -9.40 -11.97 9.71
C ALA A 345 -10.86 -11.63 9.38
N VAL A 346 -11.16 -11.28 8.12
CA VAL A 346 -12.53 -11.02 7.65
C VAL A 346 -13.40 -12.27 7.74
N HIS A 347 -12.88 -13.44 7.37
CA HIS A 347 -13.60 -14.70 7.50
C HIS A 347 -14.09 -14.96 8.93
N TRP A 348 -13.24 -14.64 9.92
CA TRP A 348 -13.60 -14.72 11.34
C TRP A 348 -14.36 -13.50 11.88
N GLY A 349 -14.88 -12.63 11.00
CA GLY A 349 -15.71 -11.48 11.38
C GLY A 349 -14.94 -10.29 11.97
N SER A 350 -13.61 -10.25 11.86
CA SER A 350 -12.83 -9.12 12.38
C SER A 350 -12.93 -7.91 11.47
N ALA A 351 -13.17 -6.74 12.08
CA ALA A 351 -13.18 -5.46 11.37
C ALA A 351 -11.75 -5.05 11.00
N LEU A 352 -11.48 -4.98 9.69
CA LEU A 352 -10.22 -4.45 9.21
C LEU A 352 -10.19 -2.92 9.32
N GLY A 353 -9.02 -2.39 9.67
CA GLY A 353 -8.75 -0.96 9.49
C GLY A 353 -8.67 -0.58 8.00
N PRO A 354 -8.64 0.72 7.68
CA PRO A 354 -8.63 1.21 6.30
C PRO A 354 -7.34 0.87 5.54
N VAL A 355 -6.27 0.56 6.27
CA VAL A 355 -4.96 0.17 5.75
C VAL A 355 -4.45 -1.04 6.56
N PRO A 356 -4.90 -2.27 6.25
CA PRO A 356 -4.39 -3.49 6.87
C PRO A 356 -2.88 -3.55 6.90
N GLY A 357 -2.32 -3.92 8.04
CA GLY A 357 -0.88 -3.97 8.23
C GLY A 357 -0.24 -2.63 8.62
N VAL A 358 -0.97 -1.52 8.68
CA VAL A 358 -0.51 -0.24 9.26
C VAL A 358 -1.36 0.10 10.49
N VAL A 359 -0.70 0.40 11.61
CA VAL A 359 -1.39 0.90 12.80
C VAL A 359 -1.63 2.40 12.61
N LEU A 360 -2.87 2.76 12.25
CA LEU A 360 -3.29 4.15 12.07
C LEU A 360 -4.16 4.61 13.24
N ASP A 361 -3.82 5.78 13.79
CA ASP A 361 -4.73 6.53 14.64
C ASP A 361 -5.67 7.35 13.75
N GLN A 362 -6.85 6.80 13.46
CA GLN A 362 -7.83 7.42 12.55
C GLN A 362 -8.26 8.82 12.99
N GLY A 363 -8.27 9.09 14.29
CA GLY A 363 -8.61 10.40 14.85
C GLY A 363 -7.56 11.47 14.58
N LYS A 364 -6.33 11.07 14.20
CA LYS A 364 -5.22 11.97 13.89
C LYS A 364 -4.95 12.13 12.39
N LEU A 365 -5.72 11.45 11.54
CA LEU A 365 -5.56 11.59 10.10
C LEU A 365 -5.93 13.03 9.65
N PRO A 366 -5.22 13.63 8.69
CA PRO A 366 -5.56 14.96 8.17
C PRO A 366 -6.96 14.95 7.55
N GLU A 367 -7.69 16.05 7.63
CA GLU A 367 -8.98 16.17 6.93
C GLU A 367 -8.76 16.30 5.43
N LEU A 368 -9.71 15.76 4.64
CA LEU A 368 -9.68 15.97 3.20
C LEU A 368 -10.03 17.44 2.89
N PRO A 369 -9.33 18.09 1.96
CA PRO A 369 -9.74 19.41 1.48
C PRO A 369 -11.18 19.38 0.97
N PRO A 370 -11.96 20.46 1.16
CA PRO A 370 -13.29 20.56 0.58
C PRO A 370 -13.21 20.43 -0.94
N GLY A 371 -13.98 19.50 -1.51
CA GLY A 371 -14.09 19.35 -2.96
C GLY A 371 -14.67 20.62 -3.60
N PRO A 372 -14.44 20.85 -4.90
CA PRO A 372 -15.06 21.97 -5.60
C PRO A 372 -16.59 21.88 -5.48
N THR A 373 -17.19 22.82 -4.76
CA THR A 373 -18.64 22.94 -4.64
C THR A 373 -19.21 23.15 -6.03
N ALA A 374 -20.09 22.25 -6.47
CA ALA A 374 -20.88 22.45 -7.67
C ALA A 374 -21.60 23.79 -7.55
N ARG A 375 -21.24 24.74 -8.43
CA ARG A 375 -21.83 26.07 -8.46
C ARG A 375 -23.33 25.89 -8.74
N PRO A 376 -24.24 26.45 -7.92
CA PRO A 376 -25.66 26.35 -8.21
C PRO A 376 -25.91 27.01 -9.56
N THR A 377 -26.45 26.23 -10.51
CA THR A 377 -27.00 26.75 -11.75
C THR A 377 -28.23 27.59 -11.36
N GLY A 378 -28.05 28.91 -11.38
CA GLY A 378 -29.12 29.85 -11.12
C GLY A 378 -30.27 29.63 -12.10
N SER A 379 -31.46 29.47 -11.52
CA SER A 379 -32.78 29.48 -12.14
C SER A 379 -33.12 30.77 -12.87
#